data_AF-A0A4D7C9J5-F1
#
_entry.id   AF-A0A4D7C9J5-F1
#
_cell.length_a   1.000
_cell.length_b   1.000
_cell.length_c   1.000
_cell.angle_alpha   90.00
_cell.angle_beta   90.00
_cell.angle_gamma   90.00
#
_symmetry.space_group_name_H-M   'P 1'
#
loop_
_entity.id
_entity.type
_entity.pdbx_description
1 polymer ?
#
loop_
_entity_poly.entity_id
_entity_poly.type
_entity_poly.pdbx_seq_one_letter_code
_entity_poly.pdbx_strand_id
1 'polypeptide(L)'
;MAPKQSAVKRWLSGTANFVPDDEDFELDVVQKGVDMRLGLDVASMAYKRQVDQIVMVTADADFVPAAKLARREGIDVVLDPMNAKAAADLLEHVDGVRNCKLPNVS
;
A
#
# COMPACT_ATOMS: atom_id res chain seq x y z
N MET A 1 -6.84 -12.56 1.77
CA MET A 1 -7.50 -13.77 1.25
C MET A 1 -7.60 -13.55 -0.23
N ALA A 2 -7.01 -14.42 -1.03
CA ALA A 2 -7.08 -14.34 -2.48
C ALA A 2 -7.89 -15.53 -3.00
N PRO A 3 -8.68 -15.36 -4.06
CA PRO A 3 -9.38 -16.48 -4.67
C PRO A 3 -8.39 -17.39 -5.38
N LYS A 4 -8.53 -18.71 -5.19
CA LYS A 4 -7.73 -19.71 -5.88
C LYS A 4 -8.00 -19.66 -7.38
N GLN A 5 -6.99 -19.97 -8.20
CA GLN A 5 -7.15 -20.00 -9.67
C GLN A 5 -8.25 -20.95 -10.15
N SER A 6 -8.49 -22.05 -9.43
CA SER A 6 -9.59 -22.99 -9.69
C SER A 6 -10.96 -22.32 -9.54
N ALA A 7 -11.15 -21.54 -8.47
CA ALA A 7 -12.37 -20.79 -8.21
C ALA A 7 -12.60 -19.69 -9.26
N VAL A 8 -11.55 -18.95 -9.63
CA VAL A 8 -11.60 -17.93 -10.68
C VAL A 8 -11.96 -18.53 -12.04
N LYS A 9 -11.42 -19.70 -12.39
CA LYS A 9 -11.80 -20.41 -13.62
C LYS A 9 -13.27 -20.82 -13.63
N ARG A 10 -13.78 -21.36 -12.51
CA ARG A 10 -15.21 -21.72 -12.38
C ARG A 10 -16.13 -20.51 -12.49
N TRP A 11 -15.70 -19.37 -11.95
CA TRP A 11 -16.42 -18.10 -12.07
C TRP A 11 -16.49 -17.62 -13.53
N LEU A 12 -15.36 -17.66 -14.25
CA LEU A 12 -15.29 -17.23 -15.65
C LEU A 12 -16.02 -18.17 -16.63
N SER A 13 -16.19 -19.46 -16.29
CA SER A 13 -16.82 -20.46 -17.16
C SER A 13 -18.35 -20.40 -17.23
N GLY A 14 -19.00 -19.44 -16.57
CA GLY A 14 -20.38 -19.04 -16.90
C GLY A 14 -21.51 -19.87 -16.28
N THR A 15 -21.43 -20.19 -14.99
CA THR A 15 -22.60 -20.75 -14.28
C THR A 15 -23.35 -19.62 -13.59
N ALA A 16 -24.62 -19.42 -13.95
CA ALA A 16 -25.52 -18.44 -13.31
C ALA A 16 -25.72 -18.63 -11.79
N ASN A 17 -25.13 -19.69 -11.21
CA ASN A 17 -25.19 -20.07 -9.79
C ASN A 17 -23.80 -20.29 -9.18
N PHE A 18 -22.80 -19.45 -9.50
CA PHE A 18 -21.53 -19.49 -8.75
C PHE A 18 -21.78 -19.01 -7.31
N VAL A 19 -21.68 -19.93 -6.34
CA VAL A 19 -21.70 -19.62 -4.92
C VAL A 19 -20.29 -19.93 -4.38
N PRO A 20 -19.51 -18.92 -4.00
CA PRO A 20 -18.18 -19.16 -3.42
C PRO A 20 -18.30 -19.82 -2.04
N ASP A 21 -17.41 -20.77 -1.76
CA ASP A 21 -17.23 -21.39 -0.45
C ASP A 21 -15.85 -21.03 0.15
N ASP A 22 -15.62 -21.38 1.43
CA ASP A 22 -14.37 -21.05 2.11
C ASP A 22 -13.14 -21.75 1.48
N GLU A 23 -13.33 -22.89 0.80
CA GLU A 23 -12.24 -23.61 0.14
C GLU A 23 -11.78 -22.92 -1.15
N ASP A 24 -12.56 -21.98 -1.68
CA ASP A 24 -12.22 -21.19 -2.85
C ASP A 24 -11.22 -20.08 -2.60
N PHE A 25 -10.88 -19.84 -1.34
CA PHE A 25 -9.95 -18.81 -0.96
C PHE A 25 -8.70 -19.42 -0.30
N GLU A 26 -7.58 -18.73 -0.49
CA GLU A 26 -6.34 -19.02 0.21
C GLU A 26 -5.79 -17.77 0.89
N LEU A 27 -4.98 -17.98 1.90
CA LEU A 27 -4.27 -16.89 2.55
C LEU A 27 -3.13 -16.45 1.63
N ASP A 28 -3.28 -15.28 1.00
CA ASP A 28 -2.16 -14.61 0.36
C ASP A 28 -1.27 -13.98 1.45
N VAL A 29 -0.35 -14.78 1.97
CA VAL A 29 0.63 -14.36 3.00
C VAL A 29 1.71 -13.48 2.39
N VAL A 30 1.98 -13.62 1.08
CA VAL A 30 3.09 -12.94 0.40
C VAL A 30 2.77 -11.46 0.22
N GLN A 31 1.59 -11.12 -0.28
CA GLN A 31 1.19 -9.71 -0.45
C GLN A 31 1.13 -8.98 0.89
N LYS A 32 0.58 -9.60 1.95
CA LYS A 32 0.59 -9.01 3.30
C LYS A 32 1.99 -8.80 3.89
N GLY A 33 2.95 -9.65 3.50
CA GLY A 33 4.31 -9.58 4.02
C GLY A 33 5.05 -8.32 3.59
N VAL A 34 4.73 -7.76 2.43
CA VAL A 34 5.39 -6.55 1.90
C VAL A 34 4.99 -5.32 2.72
N ASP A 35 3.69 -5.12 2.94
CA ASP A 35 3.17 -3.95 3.67
C ASP A 35 3.65 -3.94 5.13
N MET A 36 3.68 -5.13 5.75
CA MET A 36 4.21 -5.29 7.10
C MET A 36 5.71 -4.97 7.19
N ARG A 37 6.50 -5.41 6.21
CA ARG A 37 7.94 -5.11 6.17
C ARG A 37 8.20 -3.61 6.00
N LEU A 38 7.46 -2.97 5.08
CA LEU A 38 7.57 -1.53 4.87
C LEU A 38 7.17 -0.75 6.14
N GLY A 39 6.08 -1.14 6.79
CA GLY A 39 5.67 -0.53 8.06
C GLY A 39 6.72 -0.70 9.16
N LEU A 40 7.37 -1.86 9.24
CA LEU A 40 8.44 -2.11 10.20
C LEU A 40 9.69 -1.27 9.89
N ASP A 41 10.06 -1.13 8.63
CA ASP A 41 11.19 -0.31 8.20
C ASP A 41 10.97 1.16 8.57
N VAL A 42 9.78 1.70 8.24
CA VAL A 42 9.38 3.06 8.62
C VAL A 42 9.44 3.24 10.14
N ALA A 43 8.86 2.32 10.92
CA ALA A 43 8.90 2.40 12.37
C ALA A 43 10.34 2.34 12.92
N SER A 44 11.18 1.48 12.35
CA SER A 44 12.56 1.33 12.79
C SER A 44 13.40 2.59 12.52
N MET A 45 13.22 3.22 11.36
CA MET A 45 13.89 4.48 11.01
C MET A 45 13.36 5.64 11.86
N ALA A 46 12.06 5.64 12.12
CA ALA A 46 11.39 6.67 12.93
C ALA A 46 11.85 6.65 14.39
N TYR A 47 11.75 5.51 15.05
CA TYR A 47 12.15 5.39 16.46
C TYR A 47 13.65 5.61 16.68
N LYS A 48 14.49 5.22 15.71
CA LYS A 48 15.94 5.46 15.77
C LYS A 48 16.33 6.88 15.32
N ARG A 49 15.36 7.70 14.87
CA ARG A 49 15.58 9.06 14.33
C ARG A 49 16.68 9.10 13.28
N GLN A 50 16.65 8.14 12.36
CA GLN A 50 17.66 8.01 11.30
C GLN A 50 17.41 8.92 10.11
N VAL A 51 16.17 9.40 9.97
CA VAL A 51 15.71 10.24 8.86
C VAL A 51 14.79 11.32 9.42
N ASP A 52 14.82 12.49 8.79
CA ASP A 52 13.93 13.62 9.11
C ASP A 52 12.72 13.69 8.16
N GLN A 53 12.81 13.02 7.00
CA GLN A 53 11.76 12.96 5.99
C GLN A 53 11.70 11.58 5.34
N ILE A 54 10.49 11.10 5.06
CA ILE A 54 10.21 9.89 4.28
C ILE A 54 9.40 10.28 3.04
N VAL A 55 9.90 9.88 1.86
CA VAL A 55 9.15 9.96 0.61
C VAL A 55 8.51 8.60 0.33
N MET A 56 7.19 8.52 0.47
CA MET A 56 6.43 7.30 0.19
C MET A 56 5.98 7.31 -1.26
N VAL A 57 6.48 6.36 -2.05
CA VAL A 57 6.06 6.19 -3.45
C VAL A 57 4.97 5.12 -3.52
N THR A 58 3.71 5.54 -3.38
CA THR A 58 2.54 4.65 -3.30
C THR A 58 1.23 5.41 -3.49
N ALA A 59 0.16 4.70 -3.81
CA ALA A 59 -1.21 5.23 -3.84
C ALA A 59 -2.18 4.44 -2.93
N ASP A 60 -1.67 3.47 -2.17
CA ASP A 60 -2.47 2.50 -1.41
C ASP A 60 -2.82 2.97 0.01
N ALA A 61 -4.08 2.79 0.40
CA ALA A 61 -4.58 3.15 1.73
C ALA A 61 -3.96 2.29 2.86
N ASP A 62 -3.44 1.10 2.54
CA ASP A 62 -2.85 0.18 3.53
C ASP A 62 -1.61 0.76 4.24
N PHE A 63 -1.04 1.85 3.71
CA PHE A 63 0.11 2.55 4.29
C PHE A 63 -0.23 3.69 5.25
N VAL A 64 -1.52 4.00 5.46
CA VAL A 64 -1.97 5.01 6.44
C VAL A 64 -1.35 4.80 7.84
N PRO A 65 -1.27 3.58 8.40
CA PRO A 65 -0.66 3.36 9.71
C PRO A 65 0.83 3.72 9.75
N ALA A 66 1.58 3.44 8.68
CA ALA A 66 3.00 3.74 8.60
C ALA A 66 3.23 5.26 8.51
N ALA A 67 2.47 5.96 7.67
CA ALA A 67 2.52 7.42 7.55
C ALA A 67 2.16 8.11 8.87
N LYS A 68 1.09 7.66 9.54
CA LYS A 68 0.70 8.15 10.87
C LYS A 68 1.81 7.99 11.90
N LEU A 69 2.47 6.84 11.92
CA LEU A 69 3.54 6.55 12.88
C LEU A 69 4.73 7.49 12.65
N ALA A 70 5.21 7.61 11.40
CA ALA A 70 6.31 8.51 11.06
C ALA A 70 6.03 9.96 11.49
N ARG A 71 4.85 10.49 11.14
CA ARG A 71 4.44 11.85 11.52
C ARG A 71 4.36 12.07 13.02
N ARG A 72 3.87 11.07 13.78
CA ARG A 72 3.82 11.14 15.25
C ARG A 72 5.20 11.20 15.89
N GLU A 73 6.18 10.55 15.29
CA GLU A 73 7.58 10.63 15.70
C GLU A 73 8.30 11.89 15.20
N GLY A 74 7.58 12.79 14.51
CA GLY A 74 8.10 14.08 14.04
C GLY A 74 8.82 14.02 12.69
N ILE A 75 8.63 12.93 11.92
CA ILE A 75 9.19 12.79 10.58
C ILE A 75 8.20 13.33 9.54
N ASP A 76 8.71 14.15 8.62
CA ASP A 76 7.95 14.70 7.51
C ASP A 76 7.64 13.60 6.48
N VAL A 77 6.38 13.39 6.13
CA VAL A 77 5.98 12.36 5.16
C VAL A 77 5.48 13.00 3.88
N VAL A 78 6.19 12.78 2.78
CA VAL A 78 5.81 13.23 1.44
C VAL A 78 5.32 12.05 0.62
N LEU A 79 4.16 12.17 -0.01
CA LEU A 79 3.60 11.16 -0.90
C LEU A 79 3.92 11.45 -2.37
N ASP A 80 4.39 10.43 -3.09
CA ASP A 80 4.41 10.41 -4.55
C ASP A 80 3.51 9.28 -5.07
N PRO A 81 2.31 9.60 -5.60
CA PRO A 81 1.40 8.57 -6.11
C PRO A 81 1.72 8.14 -7.55
N MET A 82 2.85 8.56 -8.13
CA MET A 82 3.24 8.24 -9.51
C MET A 82 2.18 8.63 -10.55
N ASN A 83 1.53 9.78 -10.38
CA ASN A 83 0.36 10.24 -11.16
C ASN A 83 -0.90 9.38 -11.03
N ALA A 84 -0.94 8.40 -10.11
CA ALA A 84 -2.17 7.70 -9.76
C ALA A 84 -3.05 8.55 -8.83
N LYS A 85 -4.33 8.18 -8.73
CA LYS A 85 -5.22 8.75 -7.73
C LYS A 85 -4.97 8.05 -6.39
N ALA A 86 -4.26 8.72 -5.48
CA ALA A 86 -4.06 8.24 -4.12
C ALA A 86 -5.39 8.12 -3.36
N ALA A 87 -5.45 7.17 -2.43
CA ALA A 87 -6.55 7.06 -1.48
C ALA A 87 -6.70 8.35 -0.66
N ALA A 88 -7.93 8.83 -0.49
CA ALA A 88 -8.21 10.07 0.23
C ALA A 88 -7.71 10.03 1.69
N ASP A 89 -7.90 8.90 2.38
CA ASP A 89 -7.42 8.71 3.76
C ASP A 89 -5.89 8.80 3.85
N LEU A 90 -5.15 8.30 2.85
CA LEU A 90 -3.69 8.43 2.83
C LEU A 90 -3.27 9.90 2.70
N LEU A 91 -3.95 10.67 1.85
CA LEU A 91 -3.65 12.09 1.62
C LEU A 91 -3.81 12.94 2.88
N GLU A 92 -4.77 12.61 3.75
CA GLU A 92 -4.99 13.31 5.03
C GLU A 92 -3.86 13.05 6.04
N HIS A 93 -3.10 11.97 5.85
CA HIS A 93 -2.09 11.50 6.79
C HIS A 93 -0.66 11.70 6.30
N VAL A 94 -0.45 12.51 5.27
CA VAL A 94 0.87 12.96 4.79
C VAL A 94 0.98 14.48 4.89
N ASP A 95 2.19 15.00 4.91
CA ASP A 95 2.47 16.43 5.05
C ASP A 95 2.55 17.14 3.69
N GLY A 96 2.84 16.40 2.62
CA GLY A 96 2.83 16.93 1.26
C GLY A 96 2.65 15.86 0.21
N VAL A 97 2.25 16.28 -0.98
CA VAL A 97 2.14 15.41 -2.17
C VAL A 97 3.01 15.98 -3.27
N ARG A 98 3.87 15.16 -3.86
CA ARG A 98 4.73 15.52 -4.99
C ARG A 98 4.65 14.45 -6.05
N ASN A 99 4.39 14.83 -7.30
CA ASN A 99 4.53 13.91 -8.43
C ASN A 99 5.89 14.15 -9.07
N CYS A 100 6.88 13.32 -8.77
CA CYS A 100 8.20 13.43 -9.38
C CYS A 100 8.10 13.03 -10.86
N LYS A 101 8.45 13.96 -11.74
CA LYS A 101 8.66 13.68 -13.16
C LYS A 101 10.14 13.85 -13.45
N LEU A 102 10.72 12.91 -14.19
CA LEU A 102 12.05 13.12 -14.75
C LEU A 102 11.96 14.34 -15.68
N PRO A 103 12.89 15.32 -15.56
CA PRO A 103 12.95 16.41 -16.53
C PRO A 103 13.22 15.79 -17.91
N ASN A 104 12.52 16.30 -18.93
CA ASN A 104 12.76 15.87 -20.31
C ASN A 104 14.24 16.17 -20.65
N VAL A 105 15.04 15.11 -20.79
CA VAL A 105 16.39 15.22 -21.32
C VAL A 105 16.23 15.30 -22.84
N SER A 106 16.32 16.53 -23.35
CA SER A 106 16.34 16.85 -24.79
C SER A 106 17.68 16.50 -25.43
#